data_AF-A0A9D5NPV8-F1
#
_entry.id   AF-A0A9D5NPV8-F1
#
_cell.length_a   1.000
_cell.length_b   1.000
_cell.length_c   1.000
_cell.angle_alpha   90.00
_cell.angle_beta   90.00
_cell.angle_gamma   90.00
#
_symmetry.space_group_name_H-M   'P 1'
#
loop_
_entity.id
_entity.type
_entity.pdbx_description
1 polymer ?
#
loop_
_entity_poly.entity_id
_entity_poly.type
_entity_poly.pdbx_seq_one_letter_code
_entity_poly.pdbx_strand_id
1 'polypeptide(L)'
;MKKLNFLMIAAAMTIGLVSCSKEDNAGSPVVDNTDVKGNLIIKEFNVGGGFKTTEGKSYGWCKAIVLYNNSSKPITATNLAIGTVPPGNAHANNGNYDKDGKLVYENADWLPMTYAIWYIPSITVAPFSDAVVAINGAIDHTALAPDAINLADPSYYAMYEPESQYNNPNAYPAPFEGIPTANYWKGAIFGLGNAWAVSIMSPNFVLFQFPEGVDPKTYCADKTNVYYDGGKETAANYCVKIKKSWVIDGVETYRSTMLDLSFKRLTADIDAGYGLYNSNKQYSAYRNIDEKATVNYGDNIAKLVYNYADGVEGTTDPSGIDAAASAKNGAKIIYQDTNNSTADFHLRKGWSLK
;
A
#
# COMPACT_ATOMS: atom_id res chain seq x y z
N MET A 1 -43.14 -68.27 -8.48
CA MET A 1 -43.01 -66.92 -9.08
C MET A 1 -43.23 -65.85 -8.00
N LYS A 2 -42.15 -65.39 -7.38
CA LYS A 2 -42.15 -64.18 -6.53
C LYS A 2 -40.87 -63.40 -6.85
N LYS A 3 -41.07 -62.11 -7.11
CA LYS A 3 -40.14 -61.16 -7.71
C LYS A 3 -38.93 -60.91 -6.81
N LEU A 4 -37.75 -60.88 -7.43
CA LEU A 4 -36.52 -60.34 -6.88
C LEU A 4 -36.61 -58.81 -7.01
N ASN A 5 -36.76 -58.09 -5.90
CA ASN A 5 -36.59 -56.63 -5.88
C ASN A 5 -35.15 -56.31 -5.52
N PHE A 6 -34.42 -55.72 -6.46
CA PHE A 6 -33.16 -55.02 -6.22
C PHE A 6 -33.45 -53.79 -5.35
N LEU A 7 -32.88 -53.74 -4.15
CA LEU A 7 -32.84 -52.52 -3.34
C LEU A 7 -31.43 -51.92 -3.51
N MET A 8 -31.36 -50.77 -4.19
CA MET A 8 -30.18 -49.90 -4.19
C MET A 8 -29.91 -49.44 -2.75
N ILE A 9 -28.74 -49.77 -2.21
CA ILE A 9 -28.21 -49.13 -1.02
C ILE A 9 -27.46 -47.88 -1.49
N ALA A 10 -28.07 -46.72 -1.29
CA ALA A 10 -27.38 -45.44 -1.39
C ALA A 10 -26.50 -45.27 -0.14
N ALA A 11 -25.18 -45.25 -0.32
CA ALA A 11 -24.25 -44.85 0.73
C ALA A 11 -24.33 -43.33 0.91
N ALA A 12 -25.04 -42.90 1.95
CA ALA A 12 -24.98 -41.52 2.42
C ALA A 12 -23.61 -41.30 3.08
N MET A 13 -22.73 -40.59 2.38
CA MET A 13 -21.47 -40.10 2.92
C MET A 13 -21.79 -38.98 3.90
N THR A 14 -21.82 -39.30 5.19
CA THR A 14 -21.99 -38.31 6.26
C THR A 14 -20.72 -37.46 6.32
N ILE A 15 -20.78 -36.26 5.75
CA ILE A 15 -19.77 -35.22 5.99
C ILE A 15 -19.91 -34.86 7.48
N GLY A 16 -18.94 -35.31 8.27
CA GLY A 16 -18.78 -34.86 9.65
C GLY A 16 -18.54 -33.36 9.62
N LEU A 17 -19.55 -32.59 10.04
CA LEU A 17 -19.36 -31.23 10.51
C LEU A 17 -18.41 -31.30 11.71
N VAL A 18 -17.12 -31.10 11.45
CA VAL A 18 -16.22 -30.60 12.47
C VAL A 18 -16.73 -29.20 12.77
N SER A 19 -17.45 -29.06 13.88
CA SER A 19 -17.74 -27.77 14.48
C SER A 19 -16.40 -27.16 14.86
N CYS A 20 -15.83 -26.38 13.94
CA CYS A 20 -14.80 -25.42 14.27
C CYS A 20 -15.46 -24.49 15.29
N SER A 21 -15.01 -24.59 16.54
CA SER A 21 -15.27 -23.57 17.54
C SER A 21 -14.93 -22.24 16.89
N LYS A 22 -15.92 -21.35 16.77
CA LYS A 22 -15.68 -19.93 16.56
C LYS A 22 -14.79 -19.47 17.70
N GLU A 23 -13.48 -19.51 17.47
CA GLU A 23 -12.65 -18.48 18.03
C GLU A 23 -13.11 -17.21 17.34
N ASP A 24 -13.81 -16.38 18.11
CA ASP A 24 -14.06 -15.00 17.78
C ASP A 24 -12.71 -14.31 17.56
N ASN A 25 -12.16 -14.38 16.35
CA ASN A 25 -11.20 -13.39 15.84
C ASN A 25 -11.93 -12.08 15.50
N ALA A 26 -12.91 -11.70 16.33
CA ALA A 26 -13.48 -10.36 16.36
C ALA A 26 -12.60 -9.47 17.24
N GLY A 27 -11.33 -9.38 16.89
CA GLY A 27 -10.51 -8.26 17.31
C GLY A 27 -10.92 -7.03 16.49
N SER A 28 -12.04 -6.39 16.82
CA SER A 28 -12.13 -4.94 16.59
C SER A 28 -11.41 -4.26 17.75
N PRO A 29 -10.12 -3.93 17.62
CA PRO A 29 -9.65 -2.67 18.18
C PRO A 29 -8.50 -2.10 17.32
N VAL A 30 -8.47 -0.81 17.04
CA VAL A 30 -7.69 0.15 17.83
C VAL A 30 -8.06 1.51 17.24
N VAL A 31 -8.69 2.37 18.04
CA VAL A 31 -9.12 3.71 17.56
C VAL A 31 -8.86 4.78 18.63
N ASP A 32 -8.24 4.40 19.75
CA ASP A 32 -7.97 5.32 20.87
C ASP A 32 -6.62 5.02 21.52
N ASN A 33 -5.56 4.93 20.70
CA ASN A 33 -4.19 4.88 21.20
C ASN A 33 -3.25 5.63 20.26
N THR A 34 -1.98 5.74 20.67
CA THR A 34 -0.94 6.46 19.92
C THR A 34 0.02 5.53 19.19
N ASP A 35 -0.30 4.24 19.08
CA ASP A 35 0.60 3.24 18.50
C ASP A 35 0.68 3.46 16.99
N VAL A 36 1.89 3.56 16.43
CA VAL A 36 2.04 3.74 14.97
C VAL A 36 1.50 2.52 14.23
N LYS A 37 1.94 1.32 14.66
CA LYS A 37 1.47 0.04 14.12
C LYS A 37 0.01 -0.18 14.49
N GLY A 38 -0.82 -0.48 13.49
CA GLY A 38 -2.27 -0.64 13.64
C GLY A 38 -3.08 0.66 13.47
N ASN A 39 -2.45 1.84 13.42
CA ASN A 39 -3.16 3.11 13.20
C ASN A 39 -2.68 3.91 11.99
N LEU A 40 -1.37 3.96 11.73
CA LEU A 40 -0.86 4.66 10.55
C LEU A 40 -0.80 3.69 9.38
N ILE A 41 -1.66 3.89 8.40
CA ILE A 41 -1.89 2.94 7.30
C ILE A 41 -1.78 3.63 5.95
N ILE A 42 -1.56 2.84 4.90
CA ILE A 42 -1.63 3.23 3.50
C ILE A 42 -3.10 3.25 3.08
N LYS A 43 -3.69 4.44 2.97
CA LYS A 43 -5.11 4.61 2.59
C LYS A 43 -5.32 4.50 1.09
N GLU A 44 -4.46 5.17 0.32
CA GLU A 44 -4.64 5.27 -1.11
C GLU A 44 -3.30 5.49 -1.80
N PHE A 45 -3.15 4.99 -3.02
CA PHE A 45 -2.07 5.43 -3.91
C PHE A 45 -2.48 5.34 -5.36
N ASN A 46 -1.84 6.19 -6.16
CA ASN A 46 -1.59 5.86 -7.55
C ASN A 46 -0.22 6.38 -7.95
N VAL A 47 0.47 5.51 -8.68
CA VAL A 47 1.86 5.63 -9.06
C VAL A 47 1.99 5.99 -10.55
N GLY A 48 1.08 6.84 -11.03
CA GLY A 48 1.02 7.33 -12.40
C GLY A 48 0.47 6.31 -13.39
N GLY A 49 0.70 6.64 -14.68
CA GLY A 49 0.06 6.01 -15.85
C GLY A 49 -1.36 6.54 -16.04
N GLY A 50 -1.83 6.60 -17.28
CA GLY A 50 -3.18 7.09 -17.61
C GLY A 50 -3.33 8.62 -17.73
N PHE A 51 -2.43 9.44 -17.18
CA PHE A 51 -2.45 10.88 -17.44
C PHE A 51 -1.89 11.22 -18.83
N LYS A 52 -2.41 12.30 -19.40
CA LYS A 52 -1.99 12.82 -20.71
C LYS A 52 -1.60 14.29 -20.58
N THR A 53 -0.53 14.66 -21.26
CA THR A 53 -0.20 16.08 -21.43
C THR A 53 -1.23 16.77 -22.32
N THR A 54 -1.20 18.10 -22.35
CA THR A 54 -2.00 18.90 -23.30
C THR A 54 -1.76 18.52 -24.76
N GLU A 55 -0.59 17.98 -25.08
CA GLU A 55 -0.20 17.46 -26.41
C GLU A 55 -0.61 15.99 -26.63
N GLY A 56 -1.33 15.37 -25.69
CA GLY A 56 -1.78 13.97 -25.79
C GLY A 56 -0.70 12.92 -25.51
N LYS A 57 0.50 13.32 -25.06
CA LYS A 57 1.58 12.39 -24.68
C LYS A 57 1.30 11.76 -23.31
N SER A 58 1.75 10.53 -23.10
CA SER A 58 1.64 9.89 -21.78
C SER A 58 2.42 10.67 -20.72
N TYR A 59 1.80 10.90 -19.57
CA TYR A 59 2.39 11.55 -18.41
C TYR A 59 2.37 10.61 -17.21
N GLY A 60 3.54 10.33 -16.65
CA GLY A 60 3.71 9.29 -15.61
C GLY A 60 4.23 9.79 -14.27
N TRP A 61 4.43 11.11 -14.13
CA TRP A 61 5.15 11.70 -13.00
C TRP A 61 4.24 12.13 -11.85
N CYS A 62 2.93 12.22 -12.05
CA CYS A 62 1.98 12.43 -10.95
C CYS A 62 1.84 11.12 -10.16
N LYS A 63 2.62 10.97 -9.09
CA LYS A 63 2.63 9.79 -8.22
C LYS A 63 2.56 10.21 -6.76
N ALA A 64 1.64 9.66 -5.99
CA ALA A 64 1.59 9.87 -4.55
C ALA A 64 1.04 8.65 -3.82
N ILE A 65 1.30 8.64 -2.52
CA ILE A 65 0.69 7.76 -1.54
C ILE A 65 0.04 8.62 -0.45
N VAL A 66 -1.11 8.21 0.02
CA VAL A 66 -1.83 8.83 1.12
C VAL A 66 -1.74 7.90 2.31
N LEU A 67 -1.07 8.36 3.36
CA LEU A 67 -1.11 7.72 4.68
C LEU A 67 -2.32 8.26 5.44
N TYR A 68 -2.91 7.44 6.30
CA TYR A 68 -4.04 7.84 7.14
C TYR A 68 -3.83 7.41 8.57
N ASN A 69 -4.25 8.27 9.50
CA ASN A 69 -4.31 7.95 10.91
C ASN A 69 -5.70 7.43 11.28
N ASN A 70 -5.82 6.12 11.49
CA ASN A 70 -7.03 5.43 11.93
C ASN A 70 -7.39 5.69 13.40
N SER A 71 -6.54 6.38 14.17
CA SER A 71 -6.75 6.67 15.59
C SER A 71 -7.50 7.98 15.82
N SER A 72 -8.17 8.06 16.97
CA SER A 72 -8.68 9.30 17.56
C SER A 72 -7.60 10.15 18.26
N LYS A 73 -6.36 9.65 18.34
CA LYS A 73 -5.20 10.40 18.86
C LYS A 73 -4.24 10.76 17.74
N PRO A 74 -3.47 11.86 17.88
CA PRO A 74 -2.39 12.15 16.95
C PRO A 74 -1.37 11.01 16.96
N ILE A 75 -0.95 10.56 15.78
CA ILE A 75 0.13 9.58 15.63
C ILE A 75 1.40 10.32 15.27
N THR A 76 2.47 10.10 16.02
CA THR A 76 3.81 10.59 15.69
C THR A 76 4.73 9.41 15.42
N ALA A 77 5.31 9.37 14.23
CA ALA A 77 6.28 8.36 13.84
C ALA A 77 7.61 9.03 13.52
N THR A 78 8.71 8.45 14.02
CA THR A 78 10.08 8.89 13.78
C THR A 78 10.81 7.87 12.94
N ASN A 79 11.68 8.29 12.01
CA ASN A 79 12.33 7.41 11.04
C ASN A 79 11.34 6.47 10.32
N LEU A 80 10.14 6.99 10.03
CA LEU A 80 9.16 6.30 9.21
C LEU A 80 9.71 6.18 7.79
N ALA A 81 9.59 5.00 7.21
CA ALA A 81 10.14 4.69 5.89
C ALA A 81 9.17 3.88 5.05
N ILE A 82 9.33 3.99 3.74
CA ILE A 82 8.59 3.22 2.75
C ILE A 82 9.55 2.62 1.72
N GLY A 83 9.29 1.38 1.34
CA GLY A 83 10.06 0.63 0.34
C GLY A 83 9.17 -0.26 -0.51
N THR A 84 9.78 -0.92 -1.49
CA THR A 84 9.13 -1.94 -2.33
C THR A 84 9.91 -3.25 -2.30
N VAL A 85 9.22 -4.37 -2.46
CA VAL A 85 9.78 -5.73 -2.50
C VAL A 85 9.93 -6.20 -3.95
N PRO A 86 11.06 -6.82 -4.31
CA PRO A 86 11.28 -7.34 -5.66
C PRO A 86 10.48 -8.63 -5.93
N PRO A 87 10.28 -8.98 -7.22
CA PRO A 87 10.58 -8.15 -8.38
C PRO A 87 9.66 -6.93 -8.50
N GLY A 88 10.12 -5.88 -9.19
CA GLY A 88 9.34 -4.65 -9.35
C GLY A 88 7.92 -4.88 -9.91
N ASN A 89 7.77 -5.84 -10.83
CA ASN A 89 6.46 -6.26 -11.36
C ASN A 89 6.08 -7.64 -10.82
N ALA A 90 4.83 -7.83 -10.38
CA ALA A 90 4.36 -9.10 -9.83
C ALA A 90 4.34 -10.24 -10.87
N HIS A 91 4.18 -9.90 -12.16
CA HIS A 91 4.20 -10.85 -13.26
C HIS A 91 5.59 -11.09 -13.87
N ALA A 92 6.64 -10.50 -13.29
CA ALA A 92 8.00 -10.81 -13.69
C ALA A 92 8.42 -12.16 -13.08
N ASN A 93 9.44 -12.78 -13.67
CA ASN A 93 10.05 -13.97 -13.11
C ASN A 93 10.56 -13.68 -11.68
N ASN A 94 9.97 -14.34 -10.69
CA ASN A 94 10.33 -14.15 -9.28
C ASN A 94 11.31 -15.25 -8.85
N GLY A 95 12.60 -14.90 -8.80
CA GLY A 95 13.66 -15.82 -8.36
C GLY A 95 13.68 -16.10 -6.85
N ASN A 96 12.79 -15.48 -6.07
CA ASN A 96 12.73 -15.64 -4.62
C ASN A 96 11.84 -16.80 -4.17
N TYR A 97 11.26 -17.55 -5.11
CA TYR A 97 10.53 -18.78 -4.79
C TYR A 97 11.50 -19.96 -4.70
N ASP A 98 11.40 -20.70 -3.60
CA ASP A 98 12.10 -21.97 -3.44
C ASP A 98 11.44 -23.11 -4.22
N LYS A 99 12.03 -24.30 -4.14
CA LYS A 99 11.52 -25.51 -4.80
C LYS A 99 10.14 -25.96 -4.31
N ASP A 100 9.71 -25.51 -3.13
CA ASP A 100 8.44 -25.86 -2.50
C ASP A 100 7.36 -24.80 -2.78
N GLY A 101 7.68 -23.80 -3.63
CA GLY A 101 6.74 -22.76 -4.03
C GLY A 101 6.55 -21.69 -2.95
N LYS A 102 7.52 -21.53 -2.04
CA LYS A 102 7.49 -20.53 -0.97
C LYS A 102 8.52 -19.45 -1.19
N LEU A 103 8.24 -18.25 -0.68
CA LEU A 103 9.25 -17.19 -0.66
C LEU A 103 10.40 -17.64 0.25
N VAL A 104 11.65 -17.48 -0.19
CA VAL A 104 12.85 -17.85 0.60
C VAL A 104 12.97 -17.08 1.92
N TYR A 105 12.24 -15.97 2.05
CA TYR A 105 12.12 -15.17 3.26
C TYR A 105 10.76 -15.31 3.96
N GLU A 106 9.95 -16.33 3.61
CA GLU A 106 8.65 -16.59 4.25
C GLU A 106 8.80 -16.77 5.77
N ASN A 107 9.73 -17.62 6.20
CA ASN A 107 10.02 -17.88 7.61
C ASN A 107 11.22 -17.07 8.15
N ALA A 108 11.76 -16.15 7.36
CA ALA A 108 12.78 -15.23 7.84
C ALA A 108 12.13 -14.08 8.62
N ASP A 109 12.91 -13.41 9.47
CA ASP A 109 12.48 -12.24 10.23
C ASP A 109 12.57 -10.93 9.41
N TRP A 110 12.78 -11.01 8.09
CA TRP A 110 13.00 -9.86 7.22
C TRP A 110 12.27 -9.95 5.87
N LEU A 111 12.10 -8.80 5.22
CA LEU A 111 11.69 -8.62 3.82
C LEU A 111 12.80 -7.90 3.02
N PRO A 112 13.01 -8.23 1.74
CA PRO A 112 13.99 -7.51 0.92
C PRO A 112 13.37 -6.25 0.32
N MET A 113 13.87 -5.07 0.69
CA MET A 113 13.56 -3.82 -0.01
C MET A 113 14.48 -3.65 -1.21
N THR A 114 13.93 -3.31 -2.38
CA THR A 114 14.67 -3.08 -3.62
C THR A 114 14.69 -1.59 -4.00
N TYR A 115 15.66 -1.21 -4.83
CA TYR A 115 15.92 0.14 -5.35
C TYR A 115 16.31 1.21 -4.32
N ALA A 116 15.42 1.55 -3.42
CA ALA A 116 15.65 2.54 -2.38
C ALA A 116 14.60 2.36 -1.29
N ILE A 117 14.88 2.94 -0.14
CA ILE A 117 13.86 3.31 0.82
C ILE A 117 13.82 4.83 0.92
N TRP A 118 12.63 5.38 1.12
CA TRP A 118 12.45 6.78 1.43
C TRP A 118 12.02 6.90 2.88
N TYR A 119 12.63 7.79 3.65
CA TYR A 119 12.36 7.94 5.08
C TYR A 119 12.24 9.39 5.51
N ILE A 120 11.49 9.66 6.57
CA ILE A 120 11.35 10.98 7.18
C ILE A 120 11.76 10.93 8.67
N PRO A 121 12.52 11.92 9.17
CA PRO A 121 12.94 11.94 10.58
C PRO A 121 11.77 11.94 11.56
N SER A 122 10.71 12.70 11.27
CA SER A 122 9.49 12.76 12.08
C SER A 122 8.30 13.18 11.25
N ILE A 123 7.15 12.56 11.51
CA ILE A 123 5.84 12.93 10.96
C ILE A 123 4.78 12.82 12.06
N THR A 124 3.91 13.81 12.14
CA THR A 124 2.74 13.77 13.02
C THR A 124 1.48 13.90 12.18
N VAL A 125 0.59 12.91 12.26
CA VAL A 125 -0.67 12.88 11.54
C VAL A 125 -1.81 13.07 12.54
N ALA A 126 -2.65 14.08 12.29
CA ALA A 126 -3.80 14.37 13.14
C ALA A 126 -4.79 13.19 13.15
N PRO A 127 -5.63 13.06 14.20
CA PRO A 127 -6.67 12.03 14.26
C PRO A 127 -7.53 12.00 13.00
N PHE A 128 -7.80 10.81 12.46
CA PHE A 128 -8.68 10.61 11.31
C PHE A 128 -8.34 11.50 10.10
N SER A 129 -7.06 11.75 9.87
CA SER A 129 -6.57 12.68 8.85
C SER A 129 -5.55 12.04 7.92
N ASP A 130 -5.48 12.60 6.72
CA ASP A 130 -4.52 12.22 5.69
C ASP A 130 -3.15 12.84 5.92
N ALA A 131 -2.11 12.15 5.47
CA ALA A 131 -0.80 12.70 5.13
C ALA A 131 -0.44 12.28 3.71
N VAL A 132 -0.42 13.24 2.78
CA VAL A 132 -0.12 13.00 1.37
C VAL A 132 1.37 13.10 1.12
N VAL A 133 1.96 12.04 0.58
CA VAL A 133 3.38 11.97 0.23
C VAL A 133 3.53 11.86 -1.28
N ALA A 134 3.98 12.94 -1.92
CA ALA A 134 4.32 12.95 -3.34
C ALA A 134 5.58 12.08 -3.56
N ILE A 135 5.42 10.99 -4.31
CA ILE A 135 6.51 10.09 -4.70
C ILE A 135 7.34 10.74 -5.79
N ASN A 136 6.68 11.39 -6.75
CA ASN A 136 7.32 12.17 -7.80
C ASN A 136 6.66 13.54 -7.88
N GLY A 137 7.50 14.58 -7.96
CA GLY A 137 7.10 15.98 -8.11
C GLY A 137 6.02 16.46 -7.15
N ALA A 138 6.39 17.01 -6.00
CA ALA A 138 5.44 17.74 -5.15
C ALA A 138 5.15 19.13 -5.74
N ILE A 139 4.51 19.16 -6.91
CA ILE A 139 4.26 20.34 -7.74
C ILE A 139 2.81 20.32 -8.27
N ASP A 140 2.40 21.40 -8.91
CA ASP A 140 1.15 21.41 -9.67
C ASP A 140 1.32 20.66 -11.00
N HIS A 141 0.90 19.38 -11.04
CA HIS A 141 0.95 18.61 -12.29
C HIS A 141 -0.13 19.01 -13.29
N THR A 142 -1.19 19.73 -12.88
CA THR A 142 -2.32 20.08 -13.77
C THR A 142 -1.89 20.99 -14.91
N ALA A 143 -0.86 21.81 -14.69
CA ALA A 143 -0.24 22.63 -15.72
C ALA A 143 0.41 21.81 -16.85
N LEU A 144 0.87 20.58 -16.57
CA LEU A 144 1.51 19.70 -17.54
C LEU A 144 0.53 18.66 -18.12
N ALA A 145 -0.39 18.18 -17.28
CA ALA A 145 -1.39 17.18 -17.60
C ALA A 145 -2.72 17.57 -16.91
N PRO A 146 -3.71 18.13 -17.63
CA PRO A 146 -4.92 18.72 -17.02
C PRO A 146 -5.74 17.78 -16.13
N ASP A 147 -5.69 16.48 -16.40
CA ASP A 147 -6.42 15.48 -15.61
C ASP A 147 -5.65 14.97 -14.37
N ALA A 148 -4.38 15.35 -14.22
CA ALA A 148 -3.54 14.98 -13.09
C ALA A 148 -3.94 15.71 -11.80
N ILE A 149 -3.17 15.49 -10.73
CA ILE A 149 -3.43 16.06 -9.40
C ILE A 149 -2.48 17.23 -9.15
N ASN A 150 -3.00 18.29 -8.54
CA ASN A 150 -2.15 19.33 -7.97
C ASN A 150 -1.57 18.84 -6.64
N LEU A 151 -0.25 18.58 -6.60
CA LEU A 151 0.48 18.19 -5.39
C LEU A 151 1.27 19.36 -4.77
N ALA A 152 1.07 20.59 -5.24
CA ALA A 152 1.64 21.80 -4.67
C ALA A 152 0.77 22.33 -3.51
N ASP A 153 0.81 21.62 -2.37
CA ASP A 153 0.09 22.00 -1.15
C ASP A 153 1.07 22.10 0.05
N PRO A 154 1.09 23.20 0.83
CA PRO A 154 1.99 23.36 1.98
C PRO A 154 1.88 22.27 3.05
N SER A 155 0.74 21.58 3.13
CA SER A 155 0.50 20.49 4.10
C SER A 155 1.05 19.13 3.64
N TYR A 156 1.49 19.01 2.39
CA TYR A 156 1.95 17.74 1.83
C TYR A 156 3.43 17.45 2.16
N TYR A 157 3.84 16.23 1.85
CA TYR A 157 5.19 15.72 1.97
C TYR A 157 5.78 15.43 0.59
N ALA A 158 7.11 15.52 0.48
CA ALA A 158 7.82 15.31 -0.77
C ALA A 158 8.94 14.29 -0.61
N MET A 159 9.00 13.28 -1.48
CA MET A 159 10.23 12.52 -1.68
C MET A 159 11.21 13.39 -2.46
N TYR A 160 12.10 14.08 -1.75
CA TYR A 160 13.02 15.04 -2.34
C TYR A 160 14.34 15.13 -1.58
N GLU A 161 15.40 14.67 -2.26
CA GLU A 161 16.78 14.80 -1.81
C GLU A 161 17.68 15.00 -3.04
N PRO A 162 17.89 16.24 -3.49
CA PRO A 162 18.59 16.52 -4.76
C PRO A 162 20.06 16.11 -4.75
N GLU A 163 20.67 16.06 -3.56
CA GLU A 163 22.04 15.58 -3.33
C GLU A 163 22.17 14.05 -3.39
N SER A 164 21.05 13.33 -3.50
CA SER A 164 21.04 11.88 -3.63
C SER A 164 21.28 11.43 -5.08
N GLN A 165 21.53 10.14 -5.30
CA GLN A 165 21.63 9.56 -6.64
C GLN A 165 20.33 9.72 -7.46
N TYR A 166 19.18 9.84 -6.79
CA TYR A 166 17.88 9.99 -7.43
C TYR A 166 17.58 11.47 -7.69
N ASN A 167 18.26 12.01 -8.69
CA ASN A 167 18.24 13.42 -9.06
C ASN A 167 17.60 13.69 -10.44
N ASN A 168 16.79 12.78 -10.97
CA ASN A 168 16.08 13.00 -12.22
C ASN A 168 15.15 14.21 -12.12
N PRO A 169 15.34 15.28 -12.91
CA PRO A 169 14.60 16.53 -12.74
C PRO A 169 13.11 16.41 -13.11
N ASN A 170 12.72 15.39 -13.88
CA ASN A 170 11.31 15.14 -14.18
C ASN A 170 10.60 14.40 -13.04
N ALA A 171 11.31 13.50 -12.35
CA ALA A 171 10.76 12.74 -11.24
C ALA A 171 10.79 13.54 -9.93
N TYR A 172 11.86 14.31 -9.72
CA TYR A 172 12.11 15.10 -8.52
C TYR A 172 12.49 16.55 -8.88
N PRO A 173 11.58 17.32 -9.52
CA PRO A 173 11.75 18.76 -9.59
C PRO A 173 11.78 19.36 -8.17
N ALA A 174 12.27 20.58 -8.03
CA ALA A 174 12.15 21.32 -6.76
C ALA A 174 10.69 21.31 -6.30
N PRO A 175 10.39 20.89 -5.05
CA PRO A 175 9.04 20.93 -4.51
C PRO A 175 8.46 22.34 -4.53
N PHE A 176 7.13 22.43 -4.48
CA PHE A 176 6.43 23.69 -4.24
C PHE A 176 7.03 24.41 -3.03
N GLU A 177 7.33 25.70 -3.19
CA GLU A 177 8.04 26.49 -2.18
C GLU A 177 7.33 26.57 -0.82
N GLY A 178 6.01 26.35 -0.81
CA GLY A 178 5.21 26.30 0.41
C GLY A 178 5.41 25.04 1.25
N ILE A 179 6.00 23.97 0.70
CA ILE A 179 6.24 22.72 1.44
C ILE A 179 7.48 22.89 2.33
N PRO A 180 7.35 22.74 3.66
CA PRO A 180 8.49 22.85 4.56
C PRO A 180 9.55 21.79 4.26
N THR A 181 10.84 22.14 4.35
CA THR A 181 11.95 21.19 4.18
C THR A 181 11.93 20.05 5.19
N ALA A 182 11.29 20.24 6.35
CA ALA A 182 11.03 19.21 7.34
C ALA A 182 10.09 18.10 6.83
N ASN A 183 9.26 18.40 5.83
CA ASN A 183 8.36 17.44 5.18
C ASN A 183 9.04 16.69 4.01
N TYR A 184 10.35 16.89 3.80
CA TYR A 184 11.08 16.20 2.75
C TYR A 184 11.59 14.84 3.23
N TRP A 185 11.05 13.78 2.65
CA TRP A 185 11.56 12.42 2.81
C TRP A 185 12.91 12.31 2.08
N LYS A 186 13.85 11.61 2.72
CA LYS A 186 15.24 11.39 2.27
C LYS A 186 15.40 9.98 1.71
N GLY A 187 16.33 9.81 0.77
CA GLY A 187 16.55 8.53 0.10
C GLY A 187 17.75 7.79 0.70
N ALA A 188 17.56 6.54 1.12
CA ALA A 188 18.66 5.58 1.19
C ALA A 188 18.61 4.72 -0.08
N ILE A 189 19.51 5.03 -1.01
CA ILE A 189 19.47 4.53 -2.40
C ILE A 189 20.52 3.47 -2.60
N PHE A 190 20.12 2.34 -3.16
CA PHE A 190 21.00 1.19 -3.42
C PHE A 190 20.72 0.51 -4.77
N GLY A 191 19.72 0.98 -5.51
CA GLY A 191 19.38 0.55 -6.85
C GLY A 191 20.06 1.40 -7.92
N LEU A 192 20.00 0.86 -9.14
CA LEU A 192 20.49 1.55 -10.33
C LEU A 192 19.55 2.69 -10.77
N GLY A 193 20.05 3.55 -11.65
CA GLY A 193 19.29 4.64 -12.26
C GLY A 193 19.30 5.93 -11.44
N ASN A 194 18.49 6.90 -11.89
CA ASN A 194 18.39 8.24 -11.31
C ASN A 194 16.98 8.57 -10.77
N ALA A 195 16.11 7.55 -10.66
CA ALA A 195 14.81 7.67 -10.02
C ALA A 195 14.35 6.34 -9.42
N TRP A 196 13.40 6.43 -8.47
CA TRP A 196 12.88 5.25 -7.78
C TRP A 196 11.92 4.51 -8.70
N ALA A 197 12.27 3.28 -9.05
CA ALA A 197 11.52 2.47 -9.99
C ALA A 197 10.30 1.81 -9.34
N VAL A 198 9.25 2.61 -9.09
CA VAL A 198 7.95 2.10 -8.64
C VAL A 198 7.17 1.56 -9.84
N SER A 199 6.73 0.31 -9.77
CA SER A 199 5.98 -0.31 -10.87
C SER A 199 4.65 0.39 -11.09
N ILE A 200 4.44 0.90 -12.30
CA ILE A 200 3.15 1.43 -12.73
C ILE A 200 2.14 0.33 -13.05
N MET A 201 2.53 -0.95 -13.06
CA MET A 201 1.64 -2.05 -13.43
C MET A 201 1.08 -2.78 -12.21
N SER A 202 1.93 -2.99 -11.21
CA SER A 202 1.64 -3.80 -10.03
C SER A 202 2.52 -3.31 -8.87
N PRO A 203 2.33 -2.07 -8.38
CA PRO A 203 3.08 -1.57 -7.25
C PRO A 203 2.87 -2.45 -6.01
N ASN A 204 3.87 -2.54 -5.16
CA ASN A 204 3.71 -2.97 -3.79
C ASN A 204 4.41 -1.92 -2.91
N PHE A 205 3.95 -1.80 -1.67
CA PHE A 205 4.58 -0.92 -0.70
C PHE A 205 4.64 -1.60 0.65
N VAL A 206 5.70 -1.31 1.39
CA VAL A 206 5.85 -1.67 2.80
C VAL A 206 6.17 -0.41 3.57
N LEU A 207 5.28 -0.04 4.49
CA LEU A 207 5.48 1.03 5.46
C LEU A 207 6.10 0.43 6.72
N PHE A 208 7.21 0.99 7.18
CA PHE A 208 7.92 0.47 8.35
C PHE A 208 8.61 1.60 9.09
N GLN A 209 8.96 1.35 10.34
CA GLN A 209 9.62 2.32 11.19
C GLN A 209 10.92 1.75 11.74
N PHE A 210 12.02 2.47 11.52
CA PHE A 210 13.28 2.11 12.18
C PHE A 210 13.16 2.37 13.68
N PRO A 211 13.67 1.46 14.52
CA PRO A 211 13.68 1.69 15.96
C PRO A 211 14.58 2.87 16.32
N GLU A 212 14.35 3.43 17.50
CA GLU A 212 15.17 4.52 18.03
C GLU A 212 16.66 4.14 18.02
N GLY A 213 17.51 5.11 17.66
CA GLY A 213 18.96 4.91 17.56
C GLY A 213 19.44 4.22 16.28
N VAL A 214 18.56 3.74 15.41
CA VAL A 214 18.93 3.21 14.09
C VAL A 214 18.78 4.29 13.03
N ASP A 215 19.92 4.74 12.49
CA ASP A 215 19.96 5.65 11.34
C ASP A 215 19.64 4.88 10.04
N PRO A 216 18.60 5.27 9.27
CA PRO A 216 18.19 4.55 8.06
C PRO A 216 19.28 4.43 6.99
N LYS A 217 20.06 5.50 6.74
CA LYS A 217 21.12 5.48 5.72
C LYS A 217 22.26 4.54 6.10
N THR A 218 22.70 4.62 7.35
CA THR A 218 23.75 3.75 7.89
C THR A 218 23.31 2.29 7.87
N TYR A 219 22.07 2.00 8.29
CA TYR A 219 21.52 0.65 8.25
C TYR A 219 21.49 0.07 6.83
N CYS A 220 21.04 0.85 5.84
CA CYS A 220 20.98 0.43 4.44
C CYS A 220 22.37 0.26 3.79
N ALA A 221 23.39 0.98 4.28
CA ALA A 221 24.76 0.86 3.80
C ALA A 221 25.50 -0.37 4.36
N ASP A 222 25.03 -0.91 5.49
CA ASP A 222 25.64 -2.06 6.15
C ASP A 222 25.47 -3.35 5.31
N LYS A 223 26.59 -3.97 4.96
CA LYS A 223 26.64 -5.18 4.13
C LYS A 223 26.07 -6.42 4.83
N THR A 224 25.94 -6.42 6.16
CA THR A 224 25.28 -7.50 6.89
C THR A 224 23.77 -7.52 6.66
N ASN A 225 23.18 -6.38 6.32
CA ASN A 225 21.76 -6.22 6.01
C ASN A 225 21.45 -6.47 4.53
N VAL A 226 22.36 -7.02 3.75
CA VAL A 226 22.16 -7.21 2.30
C VAL A 226 21.52 -8.54 1.99
N TYR A 227 20.61 -8.50 1.03
CA TYR A 227 20.10 -9.64 0.28
C TYR A 227 20.23 -9.36 -1.21
N TYR A 228 20.22 -10.40 -2.04
CA TYR A 228 20.17 -10.25 -3.48
C TYR A 228 18.94 -10.97 -4.04
N ASP A 229 18.08 -10.23 -4.75
CA ASP A 229 16.89 -10.75 -5.41
C ASP A 229 17.20 -12.00 -6.24
N GLY A 230 16.54 -13.10 -5.90
CA GLY A 230 16.76 -14.42 -6.48
C GLY A 230 18.14 -15.03 -6.26
N GLY A 231 18.87 -14.59 -5.24
CA GLY A 231 20.21 -15.07 -4.90
C GLY A 231 21.31 -14.66 -5.88
N LYS A 232 21.07 -13.67 -6.73
CA LYS A 232 22.00 -13.24 -7.78
C LYS A 232 22.80 -12.01 -7.35
N GLU A 233 24.06 -12.19 -6.98
CA GLU A 233 24.92 -11.11 -6.47
C GLU A 233 25.32 -10.07 -7.52
N THR A 234 24.37 -9.22 -7.91
CA THR A 234 24.57 -8.11 -8.85
C THR A 234 24.01 -6.80 -8.29
N ALA A 235 24.49 -5.66 -8.79
CA ALA A 235 23.95 -4.37 -8.41
C ALA A 235 22.47 -4.20 -8.76
N ALA A 236 21.98 -4.86 -9.82
CA ALA A 236 20.57 -4.81 -10.21
C ALA A 236 19.67 -5.60 -9.25
N ASN A 237 20.21 -6.58 -8.54
CA ASN A 237 19.49 -7.42 -7.60
C ASN A 237 19.72 -7.02 -6.14
N TYR A 238 20.51 -5.98 -5.86
CA TYR A 238 20.82 -5.55 -4.51
C TYR A 238 19.55 -5.14 -3.75
N CYS A 239 19.36 -5.73 -2.57
CA CYS A 239 18.26 -5.46 -1.67
C CYS A 239 18.78 -5.23 -0.24
N VAL A 240 18.01 -4.49 0.55
CA VAL A 240 18.24 -4.33 1.98
C VAL A 240 17.19 -5.12 2.76
N LYS A 241 17.63 -5.94 3.70
CA LYS A 241 16.79 -6.70 4.63
C LYS A 241 16.18 -5.74 5.66
N ILE A 242 14.87 -5.58 5.63
CA ILE A 242 14.11 -4.85 6.65
C ILE A 242 13.40 -5.86 7.54
N LYS A 243 13.53 -5.73 8.86
CA LYS A 243 12.91 -6.67 9.79
C LYS A 243 11.39 -6.58 9.70
N LYS A 244 10.71 -7.72 9.63
CA LYS A 244 9.25 -7.82 9.64
C LYS A 244 8.63 -7.21 10.90
N SER A 245 9.33 -7.28 12.03
CA SER A 245 8.92 -6.63 13.28
C SER A 245 8.84 -5.11 13.20
N TRP A 246 9.47 -4.47 12.20
CA TRP A 246 9.42 -3.03 11.98
C TRP A 246 8.29 -2.61 11.05
N VAL A 247 7.68 -3.57 10.36
CA VAL A 247 6.59 -3.30 9.42
C VAL A 247 5.35 -2.84 10.17
N ILE A 248 4.83 -1.71 9.72
CA ILE A 248 3.61 -1.06 10.18
C ILE A 248 2.43 -1.52 9.33
N ASP A 249 2.60 -1.49 8.00
CA ASP A 249 1.57 -1.81 7.02
C ASP A 249 2.21 -2.27 5.69
N GLY A 250 1.50 -3.08 4.91
CA GLY A 250 1.95 -3.62 3.64
C GLY A 250 0.80 -3.76 2.65
N VAL A 251 1.07 -3.45 1.38
CA VAL A 251 0.10 -3.60 0.30
C VAL A 251 0.74 -4.25 -0.92
N GLU A 252 0.14 -5.35 -1.36
CA GLU A 252 0.44 -6.04 -2.61
C GLU A 252 -0.66 -5.72 -3.63
N THR A 253 -0.27 -5.37 -4.86
CA THR A 253 -1.23 -5.29 -5.97
C THR A 253 -0.77 -6.03 -7.20
N TYR A 254 -1.76 -6.55 -7.93
CA TYR A 254 -1.57 -7.14 -9.25
C TYR A 254 -2.28 -6.32 -10.31
N ARG A 255 -1.75 -6.38 -11.53
CA ARG A 255 -2.41 -5.79 -12.68
C ARG A 255 -3.66 -6.62 -13.00
N SER A 256 -4.82 -5.98 -13.14
CA SER A 256 -6.09 -6.68 -13.42
C SER A 256 -6.05 -7.56 -14.67
N THR A 257 -5.21 -7.23 -15.66
CA THR A 257 -5.05 -8.01 -16.90
C THR A 257 -3.93 -9.07 -16.86
N MET A 258 -3.25 -9.27 -15.72
CA MET A 258 -2.09 -10.18 -15.60
C MET A 258 -2.18 -11.06 -14.34
N LEU A 259 -3.39 -11.32 -13.82
CA LEU A 259 -3.58 -12.06 -12.57
C LEU A 259 -2.95 -13.45 -12.61
N ASP A 260 -3.20 -14.22 -13.67
CA ASP A 260 -2.71 -15.60 -13.82
C ASP A 260 -1.18 -15.70 -13.96
N LEU A 261 -0.51 -14.58 -14.21
CA LEU A 261 0.95 -14.51 -14.34
C LEU A 261 1.61 -13.90 -13.10
N SER A 262 0.83 -13.38 -12.15
CA SER A 262 1.33 -12.61 -11.03
C SER A 262 1.62 -13.50 -9.82
N PHE A 263 2.72 -13.20 -9.13
CA PHE A 263 3.16 -13.91 -7.93
C PHE A 263 3.29 -12.95 -6.74
N LYS A 264 3.11 -13.49 -5.53
CA LYS A 264 3.26 -12.71 -4.29
C LYS A 264 4.72 -12.30 -4.13
N ARG A 265 4.91 -11.12 -3.54
CA ARG A 265 6.21 -10.59 -3.11
C ARG A 265 6.21 -10.38 -1.60
N LEU A 266 5.11 -9.88 -1.05
CA LEU A 266 4.93 -9.84 0.40
C LEU A 266 4.57 -11.23 0.95
N THR A 267 5.06 -11.54 2.15
CA THR A 267 4.70 -12.76 2.89
C THR A 267 3.33 -12.62 3.53
N ALA A 268 2.64 -13.74 3.80
CA ALA A 268 1.24 -13.72 4.23
C ALA A 268 1.01 -13.06 5.61
N ASP A 269 2.04 -12.99 6.46
CA ASP A 269 2.00 -12.27 7.73
C ASP A 269 2.00 -10.74 7.58
N ILE A 270 2.33 -10.25 6.38
CA ILE A 270 2.36 -8.83 6.03
C ILE A 270 1.20 -8.49 5.08
N ASP A 271 0.99 -9.34 4.06
CA ASP A 271 -0.16 -9.26 3.18
C ASP A 271 -0.49 -10.67 2.63
N ALA A 272 -1.62 -11.22 3.08
CA ALA A 272 -2.12 -12.54 2.71
C ALA A 272 -2.76 -12.61 1.32
N GLY A 273 -2.98 -11.46 0.66
CA GLY A 273 -3.68 -11.38 -0.63
C GLY A 273 -3.04 -10.39 -1.60
N TYR A 274 -3.88 -9.80 -2.43
CA TYR A 274 -3.51 -8.76 -3.38
C TYR A 274 -4.73 -7.92 -3.75
N GLY A 275 -4.51 -6.60 -3.92
CA GLY A 275 -5.48 -5.71 -4.54
C GLY A 275 -5.31 -5.66 -6.06
N LEU A 276 -6.31 -5.13 -6.76
CA LEU A 276 -6.17 -4.83 -8.19
C LEU A 276 -5.53 -3.46 -8.40
N TYR A 277 -4.72 -3.33 -9.46
CA TYR A 277 -4.15 -2.06 -9.89
C TYR A 277 -4.26 -1.90 -11.41
N ASN A 278 -4.67 -0.71 -11.86
CA ASN A 278 -4.65 -0.35 -13.28
C ASN A 278 -4.35 1.15 -13.48
N SER A 279 -3.06 1.44 -13.65
CA SER A 279 -2.60 2.79 -13.94
C SER A 279 -3.14 3.39 -15.23
N ASN A 280 -3.50 2.60 -16.26
CA ASN A 280 -3.84 3.17 -17.57
C ASN A 280 -5.11 4.03 -17.57
N LYS A 281 -5.89 4.00 -16.49
CA LYS A 281 -7.20 4.65 -16.38
C LYS A 281 -7.28 5.69 -15.25
N GLN A 282 -6.13 6.16 -14.76
CA GLN A 282 -6.05 7.13 -13.65
C GLN A 282 -6.70 6.63 -12.35
N TYR A 283 -6.92 5.32 -12.24
CA TYR A 283 -7.51 4.71 -11.05
C TYR A 283 -6.52 4.65 -9.91
N SER A 284 -6.99 4.81 -8.68
CA SER A 284 -6.21 4.56 -7.47
C SER A 284 -6.57 3.20 -6.86
N ALA A 285 -5.63 2.62 -6.14
CA ALA A 285 -5.96 1.59 -5.17
C ALA A 285 -6.38 2.32 -3.89
N TYR A 286 -7.60 2.07 -3.43
CA TYR A 286 -8.22 2.75 -2.30
C TYR A 286 -8.63 1.74 -1.25
N ARG A 287 -8.25 1.99 0.01
CA ARG A 287 -8.53 1.10 1.13
C ARG A 287 -10.02 1.13 1.47
N ASN A 288 -10.60 -0.04 1.69
CA ASN A 288 -11.99 -0.24 2.08
C ASN A 288 -12.22 0.24 3.50
N ILE A 289 -13.44 0.62 3.81
CA ILE A 289 -13.87 1.05 5.14
C ILE A 289 -14.14 -0.18 6.02
N ASP A 290 -13.65 -0.17 7.25
CA ASP A 290 -14.17 -1.08 8.29
C ASP A 290 -15.56 -0.55 8.68
N GLU A 291 -16.59 -1.13 8.06
CA GLU A 291 -17.99 -0.73 8.27
C GLU A 291 -18.35 -0.79 9.75
N LYS A 292 -18.02 -1.89 10.41
CA LYS A 292 -18.41 -2.12 11.80
C LYS A 292 -17.73 -1.10 12.71
N ALA A 293 -16.43 -0.88 12.57
CA ALA A 293 -15.72 0.10 13.38
C ALA A 293 -16.24 1.51 13.11
N THR A 294 -16.40 1.87 11.84
CA THR A 294 -16.85 3.21 11.42
C THR A 294 -18.26 3.52 11.91
N VAL A 295 -19.22 2.60 11.74
CA VAL A 295 -20.61 2.79 12.18
C VAL A 295 -20.70 2.93 13.70
N ASN A 296 -19.90 2.16 14.44
CA ASN A 296 -19.94 2.15 15.91
C ASN A 296 -19.09 3.26 16.57
N TYR A 297 -18.38 4.09 15.80
CA TYR A 297 -17.53 5.13 16.35
C TYR A 297 -18.33 6.41 16.66
N GLY A 298 -18.54 6.68 17.95
CA GLY A 298 -19.20 7.91 18.44
C GLY A 298 -20.54 8.16 17.76
N ASP A 299 -20.75 9.39 17.28
CA ASP A 299 -22.00 9.80 16.60
C ASP A 299 -21.94 9.63 15.07
N ASN A 300 -21.10 8.72 14.56
CA ASN A 300 -20.91 8.58 13.11
C ASN A 300 -22.18 8.22 12.36
N ILE A 301 -23.04 7.39 12.93
CA ILE A 301 -24.22 6.83 12.24
C ILE A 301 -25.11 7.92 11.60
N ALA A 302 -25.21 9.10 12.24
CA ALA A 302 -26.00 10.23 11.73
C ALA A 302 -25.31 11.04 10.63
N LYS A 303 -24.03 10.76 10.35
CA LYS A 303 -23.15 11.50 9.44
C LYS A 303 -22.75 10.69 8.21
N LEU A 304 -22.92 9.37 8.26
CA LEU A 304 -22.55 8.47 7.16
C LEU A 304 -23.40 8.71 5.92
N VAL A 305 -22.72 8.74 4.78
CA VAL A 305 -23.30 8.81 3.45
C VAL A 305 -23.05 7.47 2.78
N TYR A 306 -24.11 6.88 2.22
CA TYR A 306 -24.09 5.60 1.53
C TYR A 306 -24.28 5.79 0.02
N ASN A 307 -24.22 4.68 -0.73
CA ASN A 307 -24.27 4.60 -2.19
C ASN A 307 -22.96 5.02 -2.86
N TYR A 308 -21.84 4.62 -2.26
CA TYR A 308 -20.54 4.74 -2.90
C TYR A 308 -20.54 4.15 -4.32
N ALA A 309 -20.05 4.92 -5.29
CA ALA A 309 -20.17 4.60 -6.72
C ALA A 309 -18.87 4.78 -7.52
N ASP A 310 -17.75 5.05 -6.85
CA ASP A 310 -16.46 5.24 -7.55
C ASP A 310 -15.71 3.93 -7.79
N GLY A 311 -16.21 2.78 -7.34
CA GLY A 311 -15.64 1.46 -7.64
C GLY A 311 -15.59 1.16 -9.14
N VAL A 312 -14.50 0.56 -9.62
CA VAL A 312 -14.30 0.20 -11.04
C VAL A 312 -13.74 -1.21 -11.21
N GLU A 313 -13.82 -1.71 -12.45
CA GLU A 313 -13.32 -3.04 -12.86
C GLU A 313 -13.86 -4.20 -12.00
N GLY A 314 -15.11 -4.08 -11.56
CA GLY A 314 -15.78 -5.10 -10.74
C GLY A 314 -15.36 -5.10 -9.28
N THR A 315 -14.62 -4.09 -8.83
CA THR A 315 -14.25 -3.88 -7.42
C THR A 315 -14.95 -2.63 -6.87
N THR A 316 -15.29 -2.63 -5.59
CA THR A 316 -15.88 -1.50 -4.88
C THR A 316 -15.68 -1.67 -3.38
N ASP A 317 -15.83 -0.59 -2.62
CA ASP A 317 -15.94 -0.69 -1.17
C ASP A 317 -17.19 -1.54 -0.80
N PRO A 318 -17.02 -2.66 -0.08
CA PRO A 318 -18.13 -3.55 0.26
C PRO A 318 -19.10 -2.94 1.28
N SER A 319 -18.70 -1.93 2.06
CA SER A 319 -19.57 -1.24 3.02
C SER A 319 -20.61 -0.35 2.34
N GLY A 320 -20.36 0.06 1.08
CA GLY A 320 -21.17 1.03 0.35
C GLY A 320 -21.15 2.45 0.95
N ILE A 321 -20.32 2.71 1.96
CA ILE A 321 -20.13 4.03 2.58
C ILE A 321 -19.21 4.88 1.69
N ASP A 322 -19.62 6.10 1.40
CA ASP A 322 -18.77 7.10 0.77
C ASP A 322 -17.94 7.80 1.85
N ALA A 323 -16.67 7.41 1.99
CA ALA A 323 -15.76 7.99 2.99
C ALA A 323 -15.63 9.51 2.87
N ALA A 324 -15.51 10.03 1.64
CA ALA A 324 -15.25 11.45 1.41
C ALA A 324 -16.48 12.29 1.75
N ALA A 325 -17.67 11.86 1.30
CA ALA A 325 -18.92 12.53 1.63
C ALA A 325 -19.25 12.42 3.13
N SER A 326 -19.00 11.26 3.75
CA SER A 326 -19.19 11.04 5.19
C SER A 326 -18.24 11.91 6.03
N ALA A 327 -16.97 12.00 5.66
CA ALA A 327 -15.99 12.84 6.35
C ALA A 327 -16.35 14.33 6.24
N LYS A 328 -16.89 14.78 5.09
CA LYS A 328 -17.42 16.14 4.91
C LYS A 328 -18.61 16.44 5.84
N ASN A 329 -19.40 15.43 6.18
CA ASN A 329 -20.46 15.52 7.20
C ASN A 329 -19.93 15.37 8.65
N GLY A 330 -18.62 15.28 8.82
CA GLY A 330 -17.96 15.18 10.12
C GLY A 330 -17.90 13.77 10.71
N ALA A 331 -18.15 12.73 9.90
CA ALA A 331 -17.90 11.34 10.30
C ALA A 331 -16.39 11.09 10.46
N LYS A 332 -16.04 10.17 11.35
CA LYS A 332 -14.66 9.67 11.52
C LYS A 332 -14.55 8.32 10.84
N ILE A 333 -13.80 8.25 9.75
CA ILE A 333 -13.72 7.03 8.96
C ILE A 333 -12.63 6.13 9.52
N ILE A 334 -12.93 4.86 9.69
CA ILE A 334 -11.96 3.84 10.08
C ILE A 334 -11.81 2.92 8.89
N TYR A 335 -10.61 2.87 8.33
CA TYR A 335 -10.29 2.02 7.19
C TYR A 335 -9.92 0.61 7.67
N GLN A 336 -10.28 -0.37 6.87
CA GLN A 336 -10.02 -1.77 7.11
C GLN A 336 -8.53 -2.09 6.97
N ASP A 337 -8.00 -2.89 7.88
CA ASP A 337 -6.67 -3.48 7.76
C ASP A 337 -6.71 -4.91 8.29
N THR A 338 -6.78 -5.87 7.37
CA THR A 338 -6.79 -7.30 7.71
C THR A 338 -5.47 -7.98 7.34
N ASN A 339 -4.44 -7.19 7.00
CA ASN A 339 -3.23 -7.65 6.33
C ASN A 339 -3.58 -8.51 5.09
N ASN A 340 -4.60 -8.11 4.32
CA ASN A 340 -5.01 -8.83 3.13
C ASN A 340 -5.58 -7.87 2.10
N SER A 341 -4.75 -7.48 1.13
CA SER A 341 -5.14 -6.47 0.14
C SER A 341 -6.33 -6.87 -0.74
N THR A 342 -6.69 -8.16 -0.82
CA THR A 342 -7.90 -8.59 -1.52
C THR A 342 -9.16 -8.16 -0.77
N ALA A 343 -9.11 -8.15 0.55
CA ALA A 343 -10.21 -7.67 1.40
C ALA A 343 -10.11 -6.16 1.65
N ASP A 344 -8.90 -5.62 1.69
CA ASP A 344 -8.65 -4.27 2.17
C ASP A 344 -8.65 -3.22 1.07
N PHE A 345 -8.51 -3.55 -0.21
CA PHE A 345 -8.44 -2.55 -1.29
C PHE A 345 -9.40 -2.81 -2.44
N HIS A 346 -9.89 -1.73 -3.04
CA HIS A 346 -10.57 -1.74 -4.33
C HIS A 346 -9.95 -0.72 -5.29
N LEU A 347 -10.27 -0.82 -6.59
CA LEU A 347 -9.95 0.21 -7.57
C LEU A 347 -11.00 1.30 -7.55
N ARG A 348 -10.53 2.55 -7.43
CA ARG A 348 -11.37 3.75 -7.41
C ARG A 348 -11.20 4.59 -8.68
N LYS A 349 -12.31 5.11 -9.19
CA LYS A 349 -12.37 6.02 -10.33
C LYS A 349 -11.83 7.39 -9.93
N GLY A 350 -10.55 7.61 -10.19
CA GLY A 350 -9.88 8.86 -9.83
C GLY A 350 -9.49 8.90 -8.36
N TRP A 351 -8.61 9.84 -8.03
CA TRP A 351 -7.98 9.90 -6.70
C TRP A 351 -8.85 10.68 -5.71
N SER A 352 -8.70 10.43 -4.41
CA SER A 352 -9.42 11.23 -3.40
C SER A 352 -8.87 12.66 -3.25
N LEU A 353 -7.72 12.94 -3.86
CA LEU A 353 -7.04 14.24 -3.85
C LEU A 353 -7.55 15.22 -4.92
N LYS A 354 -8.52 14.83 -5.76
CA LYS A 354 -9.02 15.65 -6.86
C LYS A 354 -10.18 16.55 -6.48
#